data_AF-A0A286UBD4-F1
#
_entry.id   AF-A0A286UBD4-F1
#
_cell.length_a   1.000
_cell.length_b   1.000
_cell.length_c   1.000
_cell.angle_alpha   90.00
_cell.angle_beta   90.00
_cell.angle_gamma   90.00
#
_symmetry.space_group_name_H-M   'P 1'
#
loop_
_entity.id
_entity.type
_entity.pdbx_description
1 polymer ?
#
loop_
_entity_poly.entity_id
_entity_poly.type
_entity_poly.pdbx_seq_one_letter_code
_entity_poly.pdbx_strand_id
1 'polypeptide(L)'
;MFTDLRKVHIWDFSRVNFVYTFLSKRKLRDFLELDPRFPTFRGMRRRGMTVEALKAFMLSQGPSQNQVLLEWDSIWTINKKIIDPVAPRFTAIATQGMVKVHIKGGPSEPEVKRLPRHKKNKDVGMKQTVFSDTILIEQEDARSFAEGEEITLMDWGNAVIKTVIKDDSGDVKHIDAELHLAGDFKSTEKKLTWLANFASTPNPGLLYYFT
;
A
#
# COMPACT_ATOMS: atom_id res chain seq x y z
N MET A 1 64.32 -2.72 7.01
CA MET A 1 63.82 -3.02 8.36
C MET A 1 62.37 -3.47 8.19
N PHE A 2 62.13 -4.77 8.06
CA PHE A 2 60.78 -5.31 7.99
C PHE A 2 60.21 -5.27 9.41
N THR A 3 59.10 -4.59 9.59
CA THR A 3 58.42 -4.50 10.88
C THR A 3 58.03 -5.92 11.34
N ASP A 4 58.31 -6.26 12.60
CA ASP A 4 57.97 -7.57 13.22
C ASP A 4 56.46 -7.69 13.49
N LEU A 5 55.65 -7.42 12.46
CA LEU A 5 54.20 -7.43 12.52
C LEU A 5 53.67 -8.79 12.08
N ARG A 6 52.63 -9.25 12.78
CA ARG A 6 51.88 -10.45 12.41
C ARG A 6 51.38 -10.33 10.98
N LYS A 7 51.61 -11.37 10.17
CA LYS A 7 51.06 -11.47 8.81
C LYS A 7 49.53 -11.50 8.86
N VAL A 8 48.88 -10.63 8.08
CA VAL A 8 47.42 -10.56 7.94
C VAL A 8 47.04 -10.99 6.52
N HIS A 9 46.00 -11.82 6.41
CA HIS A 9 45.42 -12.18 5.12
C HIS A 9 44.36 -11.15 4.74
N ILE A 10 44.51 -10.54 3.56
CA ILE A 10 43.55 -9.58 3.00
C ILE A 10 42.75 -10.29 1.92
N TRP A 11 41.44 -10.32 2.09
CA TRP A 11 40.49 -10.85 1.12
C TRP A 11 39.65 -9.70 0.58
N ASP A 12 39.57 -9.59 -0.73
CA ASP A 12 38.78 -8.57 -1.42
C ASP A 12 37.52 -9.15 -2.06
N PHE A 13 36.54 -8.28 -2.29
CA PHE A 13 35.28 -8.62 -2.94
C PHE A 13 34.80 -7.42 -3.74
N SER A 14 33.95 -7.68 -4.73
CA SER A 14 33.38 -6.64 -5.57
C SER A 14 32.42 -5.73 -4.79
N ARG A 15 32.29 -4.50 -5.25
CA ARG A 15 31.34 -3.55 -4.68
C ARG A 15 29.94 -3.84 -5.16
N VAL A 16 28.97 -3.69 -4.25
CA VAL A 16 27.55 -3.66 -4.59
C VAL A 16 27.29 -2.42 -5.45
N ASN A 17 26.66 -2.61 -6.62
CA ASN A 17 26.19 -1.53 -7.49
C ASN A 17 24.73 -1.78 -7.84
N PHE A 18 23.94 -0.72 -8.00
CA PHE A 18 22.54 -0.81 -8.40
C PHE A 18 22.29 -0.07 -9.71
N VAL A 19 21.38 -0.59 -10.53
CA VAL A 19 20.91 0.11 -11.73
C VAL A 19 20.29 1.45 -11.33
N TYR A 20 20.47 2.48 -12.17
CA TYR A 20 19.94 3.84 -11.97
C TYR A 20 20.33 4.52 -10.64
N THR A 21 21.44 4.11 -10.01
CA THR A 21 21.82 4.58 -8.67
C THR A 21 23.26 5.05 -8.59
N PHE A 22 23.48 6.25 -8.05
CA PHE A 22 24.82 6.70 -7.67
C PHE A 22 25.14 6.30 -6.23
N LEU A 23 26.25 5.59 -6.01
CA LEU A 23 26.73 5.21 -4.67
C LEU A 23 27.94 6.04 -4.20
N SER A 24 28.53 6.85 -5.09
CA SER A 24 29.65 7.70 -4.73
C SER A 24 29.20 8.79 -3.77
N LYS A 25 29.79 8.83 -2.57
CA LYS A 25 29.54 9.90 -1.57
C LYS A 25 29.68 11.30 -2.18
N ARG A 26 30.66 11.51 -3.08
CA ARG A 26 30.85 12.80 -3.77
C ARG A 26 29.60 13.23 -4.54
N LYS A 27 29.01 12.31 -5.31
CA LYS A 27 27.80 12.58 -6.09
C LYS A 27 26.57 12.72 -5.21
N LEU A 28 26.54 12.04 -4.06
CA LEU A 28 25.40 12.09 -3.14
C LEU A 28 25.36 13.36 -2.27
N ARG A 29 26.49 14.07 -2.09
CA ARG A 29 26.56 15.28 -1.26
C ARG A 29 25.70 16.44 -1.75
N ASP A 30 25.48 16.53 -3.06
CA ASP A 30 24.73 17.63 -3.67
C ASP A 30 23.20 17.46 -3.48
N PHE A 31 22.78 16.42 -2.76
CA PHE A 31 21.38 16.07 -2.58
C PHE A 31 20.99 15.91 -1.10
N LEU A 32 19.69 15.95 -0.84
CA LEU A 32 19.13 15.86 0.52
C LEU A 32 19.16 14.42 1.06
N GLU A 33 20.00 14.14 2.06
CA GLU A 33 20.16 12.80 2.68
C GLU A 33 18.88 12.20 3.28
N LEU A 34 17.87 13.03 3.56
CA LEU A 34 16.61 12.63 4.17
C LEU A 34 15.57 12.14 3.16
N ASP A 35 15.84 12.19 1.86
CA ASP A 35 14.89 11.77 0.82
C ASP A 35 14.72 10.23 0.82
N PRO A 36 13.49 9.69 0.87
CA PRO A 36 13.23 8.25 0.79
C PRO A 36 13.75 7.57 -0.49
N ARG A 37 14.01 8.32 -1.56
CA ARG A 37 14.56 7.83 -2.82
C ARG A 37 16.08 7.64 -2.76
N PHE A 38 16.73 8.14 -1.71
CA PHE A 38 18.18 8.06 -1.58
C PHE A 38 18.65 6.64 -1.22
N PRO A 39 19.73 6.14 -1.86
CA PRO A 39 20.28 4.81 -1.61
C PRO A 39 21.10 4.75 -0.31
N THR A 40 20.84 5.67 0.64
CA THR A 40 21.45 5.66 1.96
C THR A 40 20.65 4.76 2.88
N PHE A 41 21.27 4.22 3.94
CA PHE A 41 20.53 3.47 4.96
C PHE A 41 19.37 4.29 5.53
N ARG A 42 19.58 5.59 5.79
CA ARG A 42 18.54 6.49 6.30
C ARG A 42 17.39 6.70 5.31
N GLY A 43 17.70 6.92 4.03
CA GLY A 43 16.70 7.04 2.96
C GLY A 43 15.88 5.77 2.80
N MET A 44 16.55 4.62 2.71
CA MET A 44 15.89 3.31 2.64
C MET A 44 15.01 3.02 3.85
N ARG A 45 15.49 3.29 5.08
CA ARG A 45 14.69 3.11 6.30
C ARG A 45 13.48 4.04 6.33
N ARG A 46 13.63 5.30 5.91
CA ARG A 46 12.52 6.25 5.80
C ARG A 46 11.49 5.81 4.75
N ARG A 47 11.92 5.16 3.67
CA ARG A 47 11.04 4.54 2.67
C ARG A 47 10.33 3.28 3.15
N GLY A 48 10.74 2.69 4.27
CA GLY A 48 10.12 1.49 4.84
C GLY A 48 10.92 0.19 4.68
N MET A 49 12.21 0.27 4.34
CA MET A 49 13.09 -0.91 4.31
C MET A 49 13.30 -1.47 5.72
N THR A 50 13.11 -2.78 5.93
CA THR A 50 13.43 -3.48 7.20
C THR A 50 14.94 -3.78 7.33
N VAL A 51 15.48 -3.77 8.57
CA VAL A 51 16.89 -4.21 8.78
C VAL A 51 17.04 -5.69 8.43
N GLU A 52 16.03 -6.48 8.77
CA GLU A 52 15.99 -7.90 8.46
C GLU A 52 16.06 -8.16 6.95
N ALA A 53 15.27 -7.46 6.14
CA ALA A 53 15.33 -7.59 4.69
C ALA A 53 16.68 -7.20 4.12
N LEU A 54 17.28 -6.13 4.64
CA LEU A 54 18.59 -5.68 4.20
C LEU A 54 19.69 -6.69 4.53
N LYS A 55 19.64 -7.31 5.72
CA LYS A 55 20.55 -8.40 6.10
C LYS A 55 20.34 -9.63 5.22
N ALA A 56 19.08 -10.05 5.03
CA ALA A 56 18.74 -11.19 4.18
C ALA A 56 19.20 -10.99 2.73
N PHE A 57 19.07 -9.77 2.21
CA PHE A 57 19.60 -9.41 0.90
C PHE A 57 21.13 -9.50 0.83
N MET A 58 21.85 -8.95 1.80
CA MET A 58 23.32 -9.03 1.81
C MET A 58 23.82 -10.48 1.92
N LEU A 59 23.12 -11.31 2.71
CA LEU A 59 23.42 -12.75 2.82
C LEU A 59 23.13 -13.51 1.52
N SER A 60 22.09 -13.13 0.77
CA SER A 60 21.76 -13.79 -0.49
C SER A 60 22.73 -13.46 -1.62
N GLN A 61 23.33 -12.26 -1.61
CA GLN A 61 24.36 -11.88 -2.58
C GLN A 61 25.69 -12.58 -2.29
N GLY A 62 26.08 -12.66 -1.02
CA GLY A 62 27.36 -13.24 -0.62
C GLY A 62 28.59 -12.47 -1.12
N PRO A 63 29.79 -12.81 -0.65
CA PRO A 63 31.02 -12.26 -1.20
C PRO A 63 31.30 -12.85 -2.59
N SER A 64 31.53 -11.99 -3.57
CA SER A 64 31.88 -12.38 -4.94
C SER A 64 32.86 -11.37 -5.53
N GLN A 65 33.81 -11.84 -6.34
CA GLN A 65 34.71 -10.96 -7.11
C GLN A 65 34.05 -10.42 -8.38
N ASN A 66 32.91 -10.97 -8.80
CA ASN A 66 32.20 -10.52 -10.00
C ASN A 66 31.47 -9.21 -9.75
N GLN A 67 31.75 -8.20 -10.57
CA GLN A 67 31.01 -6.95 -10.53
C GLN A 67 29.63 -7.13 -11.18
N VAL A 68 28.59 -7.10 -10.35
CA VAL A 68 27.20 -7.22 -10.79
C VAL A 68 26.46 -5.90 -10.54
N LEU A 69 25.58 -5.55 -11.47
CA LEU A 69 24.66 -4.42 -11.33
C LEU A 69 23.29 -4.98 -10.90
N LEU A 70 22.87 -4.65 -9.69
CA LEU A 70 21.69 -5.21 -9.05
C LEU A 70 20.44 -4.36 -9.29
N GLU A 71 19.30 -5.03 -9.40
CA GLU A 71 18.00 -4.37 -9.48
C GLU A 71 17.40 -4.14 -8.10
N TRP A 72 16.78 -2.98 -7.90
CA TRP A 72 16.11 -2.64 -6.64
C TRP A 72 14.93 -3.55 -6.32
N ASP A 73 14.28 -4.13 -7.32
CA ASP A 73 13.11 -4.98 -7.11
C ASP A 73 13.43 -6.22 -6.27
N SER A 74 14.66 -6.73 -6.36
CA SER A 74 15.11 -7.88 -5.58
C SER A 74 15.08 -7.61 -4.07
N ILE A 75 15.65 -6.48 -3.63
CA ILE A 75 15.68 -6.11 -2.21
C ILE A 75 14.29 -5.73 -1.69
N TRP A 76 13.47 -5.03 -2.50
CA TRP A 76 12.10 -4.69 -2.13
C TRP A 76 11.18 -5.91 -2.07
N THR A 77 11.43 -6.93 -2.91
CA THR A 77 10.71 -8.21 -2.86
C THR A 77 10.99 -8.94 -1.56
N ILE A 78 12.26 -8.99 -1.12
CA ILE A 78 12.62 -9.56 0.19
C ILE A 78 11.95 -8.79 1.32
N ASN A 79 11.96 -7.45 1.25
CA ASN A 79 11.30 -6.61 2.24
C ASN A 79 9.79 -6.83 2.29
N LYS A 80 9.13 -6.98 1.13
CA LYS A 80 7.71 -7.28 1.03
C LYS A 80 7.38 -8.63 1.68
N LYS A 81 8.20 -9.66 1.48
CA LYS A 81 7.99 -10.99 2.12
C LYS A 81 8.02 -10.93 3.64
N ILE A 82 8.82 -10.04 4.21
CA ILE A 82 8.93 -9.85 5.67
C ILE A 82 7.77 -8.99 6.20
N ILE A 83 7.41 -7.91 5.50
CA ILE A 83 6.38 -6.97 5.95
C ILE A 83 4.96 -7.49 5.71
N ASP A 84 4.69 -8.16 4.59
CA ASP A 84 3.33 -8.56 4.20
C ASP A 84 2.63 -9.41 5.27
N PRO A 85 3.25 -10.41 5.93
CA PRO A 85 2.56 -11.19 6.96
C PRO A 85 2.19 -10.41 8.23
N VAL A 86 2.84 -9.27 8.51
CA VAL A 86 2.72 -8.54 9.79
C VAL A 86 2.10 -7.15 9.65
N ALA A 87 2.01 -6.60 8.44
CA ALA A 87 1.51 -5.24 8.23
C ALA A 87 0.00 -5.12 8.49
N PRO A 88 -0.50 -4.16 9.27
CA PRO A 88 -1.93 -3.86 9.31
C PRO A 88 -2.43 -3.33 7.95
N ARG A 89 -3.62 -3.77 7.51
CA ARG A 89 -4.25 -3.32 6.26
C ARG A 89 -5.19 -2.15 6.54
N PHE A 90 -4.87 -1.03 5.92
CA PHE A 90 -5.67 0.19 5.94
C PHE A 90 -6.25 0.47 4.55
N THR A 91 -7.36 1.19 4.54
CA THR A 91 -7.93 1.76 3.33
C THR A 91 -7.64 3.25 3.37
N ALA A 92 -7.21 3.79 2.24
CA ALA A 92 -7.09 5.22 2.00
C ALA A 92 -7.69 5.50 0.62
N ILE A 93 -8.28 6.68 0.46
CA ILE A 93 -8.82 7.17 -0.80
C ILE A 93 -8.15 8.50 -1.07
N ALA A 94 -7.63 8.67 -2.28
CA ALA A 94 -7.03 9.92 -2.68
C ALA A 94 -8.06 11.07 -2.61
N THR A 95 -7.65 12.22 -2.06
CA THR A 95 -8.49 13.43 -2.00
C THR A 95 -8.95 13.86 -3.38
N GLN A 96 -8.06 13.73 -4.36
CA GLN A 96 -8.33 14.01 -5.77
C GLN A 96 -8.97 12.77 -6.39
N GLY A 97 -10.14 12.92 -6.98
CA GLY A 97 -10.89 11.78 -7.55
C GLY A 97 -11.66 10.97 -6.51
N MET A 98 -12.11 11.59 -5.43
CA MET A 98 -13.01 10.96 -4.48
C MET A 98 -14.45 11.00 -5.01
N VAL A 99 -15.12 9.84 -5.09
CA VAL A 99 -16.50 9.73 -5.56
C VAL A 99 -17.41 9.27 -4.43
N LYS A 100 -18.54 9.94 -4.27
CA LYS A 100 -19.57 9.54 -3.31
C LYS A 100 -20.47 8.48 -3.93
N VAL A 101 -20.72 7.43 -3.15
CA VAL A 101 -21.68 6.38 -3.50
C VAL A 101 -22.72 6.30 -2.40
N HIS A 102 -23.99 6.43 -2.77
CA HIS A 102 -25.09 6.16 -1.87
C HIS A 102 -25.49 4.68 -1.95
N ILE A 103 -25.56 4.03 -0.80
CA ILE A 103 -25.79 2.60 -0.64
C ILE A 103 -27.18 2.39 -0.03
N LYS A 104 -28.15 2.10 -0.89
CA LYS A 104 -29.49 1.71 -0.47
C LYS A 104 -29.43 0.38 0.28
N GLY A 105 -30.06 0.33 1.46
CA GLY A 105 -29.98 -0.81 2.38
C GLY A 105 -28.78 -0.75 3.33
N GLY A 106 -27.90 0.24 3.19
CA GLY A 106 -26.89 0.57 4.21
C GLY A 106 -27.50 1.21 5.45
N PRO A 107 -26.74 1.28 6.57
CA PRO A 107 -27.24 1.86 7.81
C PRO A 107 -27.36 3.38 7.69
N SER A 108 -28.54 3.92 8.00
CA SER A 108 -28.83 5.36 7.94
C SER A 108 -28.04 6.16 8.98
N GLU A 109 -27.76 5.55 10.14
CA GLU A 109 -26.86 6.08 11.16
C GLU A 109 -25.53 5.33 11.12
N PRO A 110 -24.37 5.98 11.31
CA PRO A 110 -23.08 5.31 11.26
C PRO A 110 -22.95 4.15 12.26
N GLU A 111 -22.72 2.95 11.76
CA GLU A 111 -22.54 1.73 12.56
C GLU A 111 -21.06 1.35 12.64
N VAL A 112 -20.54 1.09 13.84
CA VAL A 112 -19.13 0.70 14.04
C VAL A 112 -19.02 -0.81 14.23
N LYS A 113 -18.25 -1.49 13.38
CA LYS A 113 -17.93 -2.92 13.53
C LYS A 113 -16.45 -3.15 13.74
N ARG A 114 -16.10 -4.21 14.47
CA ARG A 114 -14.72 -4.64 14.67
C ARG A 114 -14.35 -5.67 13.60
N LEU A 115 -13.33 -5.36 12.80
CA LEU A 115 -12.82 -6.21 11.73
C LEU A 115 -11.34 -6.53 11.93
N PRO A 116 -10.84 -7.66 11.41
CA PRO A 116 -9.41 -7.96 11.45
C PRO A 116 -8.59 -6.92 10.69
N ARG A 117 -7.47 -6.48 11.27
CA ARG A 117 -6.46 -5.66 10.55
C ARG A 117 -5.74 -6.46 9.47
N HIS A 118 -5.68 -7.76 9.60
CA HIS A 118 -5.12 -8.65 8.60
C HIS A 118 -5.90 -9.97 8.55
N LYS A 119 -6.52 -10.27 7.40
CA LYS A 119 -7.35 -11.47 7.22
C LYS A 119 -6.62 -12.80 7.46
N LYS A 120 -5.31 -12.86 7.20
CA LYS A 120 -4.49 -14.08 7.33
C LYS A 120 -3.69 -14.15 8.63
N ASN A 121 -3.55 -13.04 9.35
CA ASN A 121 -2.79 -12.99 10.59
C ASN A 121 -3.62 -12.30 11.69
N LYS A 122 -4.13 -13.10 12.63
CA LYS A 122 -4.97 -12.61 13.73
C LYS A 122 -4.17 -11.80 14.77
N ASP A 123 -2.85 -12.02 14.86
CA ASP A 123 -1.99 -11.39 15.86
C ASP A 123 -1.79 -9.89 15.59
N VAL A 124 -2.03 -9.43 14.37
CA VAL A 124 -2.00 -8.00 13.99
C VAL A 124 -3.15 -7.22 14.66
N GLY A 125 -4.18 -7.92 15.13
CA GLY A 125 -5.28 -7.35 15.89
C GLY A 125 -6.49 -6.92 15.06
N MET A 126 -7.35 -6.12 15.68
CA MET A 126 -8.62 -5.66 15.12
C MET A 126 -8.60 -4.15 14.87
N LYS A 127 -9.41 -3.69 13.91
CA LYS A 127 -9.71 -2.28 13.65
C LYS A 127 -11.20 -2.04 13.80
N GLN A 128 -11.59 -0.83 14.16
CA GLN A 128 -12.97 -0.39 14.02
C GLN A 128 -13.18 0.13 12.60
N THR A 129 -14.28 -0.26 11.98
CA THR A 129 -14.67 0.19 10.63
C THR A 129 -16.10 0.68 10.72
N VAL A 130 -16.31 1.89 10.21
CA VAL A 130 -17.60 2.57 10.21
C VAL A 130 -18.33 2.22 8.93
N PHE A 131 -19.60 1.89 9.04
CA PHE A 131 -20.52 1.60 7.94
C PHE A 131 -21.58 2.70 7.93
N SER A 132 -21.91 3.21 6.75
CA SER A 132 -22.89 4.28 6.57
C SER A 132 -23.49 4.14 5.17
N ASP A 133 -24.74 4.52 4.99
CA ASP A 133 -25.42 4.62 3.70
C ASP A 133 -24.69 5.46 2.65
N THR A 134 -23.66 6.22 3.02
CA THR A 134 -22.83 6.98 2.10
C THR A 134 -21.37 6.59 2.27
N ILE A 135 -20.74 6.16 1.18
CA ILE A 135 -19.33 5.79 1.13
C ILE A 135 -18.58 6.63 0.10
N LEU A 136 -17.26 6.55 0.21
CA LEU A 136 -16.30 7.11 -0.72
C LEU A 136 -15.58 5.95 -1.39
N ILE A 137 -15.30 6.13 -2.68
CA ILE A 137 -14.45 5.25 -3.50
C ILE A 137 -13.52 6.11 -4.38
N GLU A 138 -12.55 5.46 -5.02
CA GLU A 138 -11.67 6.13 -5.98
C GLU A 138 -12.34 6.29 -7.35
N GLN A 139 -12.02 7.38 -8.04
CA GLN A 139 -12.55 7.72 -9.36
C GLN A 139 -12.19 6.65 -10.41
N GLU A 140 -11.01 6.04 -10.29
CA GLU A 140 -10.57 4.97 -11.20
C GLU A 140 -11.50 3.76 -11.12
N ASP A 141 -11.83 3.31 -9.91
CA ASP A 141 -12.83 2.26 -9.69
C ASP A 141 -14.22 2.70 -10.18
N ALA A 142 -14.65 3.90 -9.80
CA ALA A 142 -15.97 4.44 -10.15
C ALA A 142 -16.21 4.50 -11.67
N ARG A 143 -15.21 4.94 -12.45
CA ARG A 143 -15.29 5.03 -13.91
C ARG A 143 -15.42 3.67 -14.58
N SER A 144 -14.94 2.61 -13.93
CA SER A 144 -15.02 1.25 -14.45
C SER A 144 -16.44 0.67 -14.38
N PHE A 145 -17.31 1.22 -13.52
CA PHE A 145 -18.61 0.62 -13.24
C PHE A 145 -19.65 0.82 -14.35
N ALA A 146 -20.50 -0.18 -14.51
CA ALA A 146 -21.68 -0.13 -15.35
C ALA A 146 -22.98 -0.25 -14.53
N GLU A 147 -24.07 0.33 -15.02
CA GLU A 147 -25.38 0.16 -14.39
C GLU A 147 -25.83 -1.30 -14.48
N GLY A 148 -26.37 -1.84 -13.39
CA GLY A 148 -26.71 -3.25 -13.22
C GLY A 148 -25.54 -4.15 -12.82
N GLU A 149 -24.31 -3.63 -12.77
CA GLU A 149 -23.14 -4.41 -12.38
C GLU A 149 -23.13 -4.72 -10.87
N GLU A 150 -22.77 -5.95 -10.51
CA GLU A 150 -22.58 -6.36 -9.13
C GLU A 150 -21.10 -6.28 -8.74
N ILE A 151 -20.83 -5.53 -7.68
CA ILE A 151 -19.49 -5.29 -7.14
C ILE A 151 -19.39 -5.80 -5.70
N THR A 152 -18.19 -6.16 -5.25
CA THR A 152 -17.96 -6.50 -3.84
C THR A 152 -17.29 -5.35 -3.10
N LEU A 153 -17.98 -4.84 -2.09
CA LEU A 153 -17.45 -3.93 -1.09
C LEU A 153 -16.69 -4.76 -0.05
N MET A 154 -15.37 -4.59 0.01
CA MET A 154 -14.51 -5.37 0.89
C MET A 154 -14.96 -5.29 2.35
N ASP A 155 -15.12 -6.46 2.99
CA ASP A 155 -15.58 -6.63 4.37
C ASP A 155 -17.01 -6.14 4.68
N TRP A 156 -17.80 -5.81 3.64
CA TRP A 156 -19.22 -5.49 3.77
C TRP A 156 -20.10 -6.53 3.07
N GLY A 157 -19.88 -6.78 1.78
CA GLY A 157 -20.73 -7.65 0.96
C GLY A 157 -20.86 -7.13 -0.47
N ASN A 158 -21.79 -7.70 -1.23
CA ASN A 158 -22.03 -7.26 -2.59
C ASN A 158 -23.02 -6.10 -2.65
N ALA A 159 -22.89 -5.28 -3.68
CA ALA A 159 -23.81 -4.21 -4.03
C ALA A 159 -24.01 -4.18 -5.55
N VAL A 160 -25.21 -3.83 -5.98
CA VAL A 160 -25.55 -3.66 -7.39
C VAL A 160 -25.60 -2.19 -7.72
N ILE A 161 -24.80 -1.76 -8.69
CA ILE A 161 -24.81 -0.39 -9.20
C ILE A 161 -26.14 -0.12 -9.90
N LYS A 162 -26.83 0.95 -9.53
CA LYS A 162 -28.12 1.33 -10.10
C LYS A 162 -27.98 2.47 -11.08
N THR A 163 -27.26 3.51 -10.70
CA THR A 163 -27.08 4.72 -11.49
C THR A 163 -25.65 5.20 -11.40
N VAL A 164 -25.12 5.71 -12.52
CA VAL A 164 -23.80 6.33 -12.55
C VAL A 164 -23.92 7.72 -13.18
N ILE A 165 -23.82 8.76 -12.37
CA ILE A 165 -23.94 10.15 -12.81
C ILE A 165 -22.55 10.70 -13.10
N LYS A 166 -22.32 11.10 -14.35
CA LYS A 166 -21.07 11.70 -14.82
C LYS A 166 -21.24 13.19 -15.11
N ASP A 167 -20.16 13.95 -15.00
CA ASP A 167 -20.11 15.34 -15.48
C ASP A 167 -19.70 15.43 -16.95
N ASP A 168 -19.67 16.66 -17.47
CA ASP A 168 -19.30 16.98 -18.85
C ASP A 168 -17.86 16.57 -19.21
N SER A 169 -16.99 16.37 -18.22
CA SER A 169 -15.62 15.90 -18.41
C SER A 169 -15.52 14.36 -18.47
N GLY A 170 -16.64 13.65 -18.26
CA GLY A 170 -16.70 12.20 -18.18
C GLY A 170 -16.36 11.64 -16.79
N ASP A 171 -16.21 12.51 -15.78
CA ASP A 171 -15.89 12.13 -14.41
C ASP A 171 -17.14 11.73 -13.65
N VAL A 172 -17.06 10.62 -12.90
CA VAL A 172 -18.17 10.19 -12.05
C VAL A 172 -18.30 11.15 -10.87
N LYS A 173 -19.50 11.71 -10.68
CA LYS A 173 -19.83 12.59 -9.55
C LYS A 173 -20.52 11.84 -8.43
N HIS A 174 -21.44 10.96 -8.81
CA HIS A 174 -22.31 10.28 -7.87
C HIS A 174 -22.72 8.92 -8.43
N ILE A 175 -22.84 7.94 -7.55
CA ILE A 175 -23.33 6.60 -7.85
C ILE A 175 -24.40 6.25 -6.83
N ASP A 176 -25.53 5.71 -7.27
CA ASP A 176 -26.43 4.96 -6.38
C ASP A 176 -26.20 3.47 -6.58
N ALA A 177 -26.06 2.75 -5.47
CA ALA A 177 -25.98 1.30 -5.45
C ALA A 177 -26.92 0.73 -4.38
N GLU A 178 -27.27 -0.54 -4.49
CA GLU A 178 -28.16 -1.24 -3.56
C GLU A 178 -27.46 -2.48 -3.01
N LEU A 179 -27.48 -2.68 -1.70
CA LEU A 179 -26.87 -3.86 -1.08
C LEU A 179 -27.57 -5.14 -1.53
N HIS A 180 -26.75 -6.11 -1.90
CA HIS A 180 -27.17 -7.46 -2.26
C HIS A 180 -26.38 -8.46 -1.43
N LEU A 181 -26.70 -8.55 -0.13
CA LEU A 181 -25.95 -9.39 0.82
C LEU A 181 -26.06 -10.90 0.57
N ALA A 182 -27.03 -11.34 -0.24
CA ALA A 182 -27.17 -12.72 -0.68
C ALA A 182 -26.25 -13.08 -1.87
N GLY A 183 -25.58 -12.08 -2.48
CA GLY A 183 -24.67 -12.28 -3.60
C GLY A 183 -23.42 -13.08 -3.23
N ASP A 184 -22.85 -13.77 -4.21
CA ASP A 184 -21.57 -14.48 -4.05
C ASP A 184 -20.41 -13.53 -4.39
N PHE A 185 -19.50 -13.34 -3.44
CA PHE A 185 -18.28 -12.54 -3.66
C PHE A 185 -17.29 -13.22 -4.61
N LYS A 186 -17.50 -14.50 -4.98
CA LYS A 186 -16.65 -15.21 -5.95
C LYS A 186 -17.06 -14.96 -7.40
N SER A 187 -18.32 -14.61 -7.65
CA SER A 187 -18.83 -14.34 -8.99
C SER A 187 -18.59 -12.90 -9.44
N THR A 188 -18.28 -11.99 -8.52
CA THR A 188 -17.97 -10.60 -8.84
C THR A 188 -16.54 -10.44 -9.34
N GLU A 189 -16.39 -9.75 -10.46
CA GLU A 189 -15.08 -9.42 -11.03
C GLU A 189 -14.41 -8.28 -10.25
N LYS A 190 -15.19 -7.28 -9.81
CA LYS A 190 -14.70 -6.07 -9.16
C LYS A 190 -14.85 -6.13 -7.64
N LYS A 191 -13.71 -5.99 -6.95
CA LYS A 191 -13.61 -5.97 -5.49
C LYS A 191 -12.83 -4.74 -5.07
N LEU A 192 -13.47 -3.86 -4.31
CA LEU A 192 -12.92 -2.55 -4.01
C LEU A 192 -12.97 -2.25 -2.53
N THR A 193 -12.07 -1.36 -2.14
CA THR A 193 -12.06 -0.77 -0.80
C THR A 193 -12.83 0.53 -0.78
N TRP A 194 -13.41 0.84 0.37
CA TRP A 194 -14.28 2.00 0.55
C TRP A 194 -14.04 2.64 1.92
N LEU A 195 -14.46 3.89 2.07
CA LEU A 195 -14.47 4.61 3.35
C LEU A 195 -15.87 5.15 3.60
N ALA A 196 -16.41 5.04 4.81
CA ALA A 196 -17.66 5.72 5.15
C ALA A 196 -17.50 7.25 5.08
N ASN A 197 -18.56 7.93 4.67
CA ASN A 197 -18.67 9.39 4.62
C ASN A 197 -19.74 9.87 5.61
N PHE A 198 -19.33 10.25 6.82
CA PHE A 198 -20.22 10.70 7.90
C PHE A 198 -19.70 11.96 8.60
N ALA A 199 -20.54 12.65 9.37
CA ALA A 199 -20.27 14.00 9.87
C ALA A 199 -18.97 14.20 10.70
N SER A 200 -18.42 13.14 11.30
CA SER A 200 -17.14 13.19 12.04
C SER A 200 -15.94 12.65 11.26
N THR A 201 -16.09 12.43 9.94
CA THR A 201 -14.98 12.10 9.05
C THR A 201 -14.08 13.34 8.92
N PRO A 202 -12.81 13.31 9.38
CA PRO A 202 -11.93 14.47 9.27
C PRO A 202 -11.81 14.92 7.80
N ASN A 203 -11.71 16.22 7.54
CA ASN A 203 -11.58 16.77 6.18
C ASN A 203 -10.54 16.00 5.31
N PRO A 204 -10.75 15.92 3.98
CA PRO A 204 -10.29 14.81 3.12
C PRO A 204 -8.79 14.80 2.80
N GLY A 205 -7.93 15.46 3.57
CA GLY A 205 -6.47 15.34 3.44
C GLY A 205 -5.99 14.01 3.99
N LEU A 206 -6.00 12.96 3.15
CA LEU A 206 -5.68 11.57 3.49
C LEU A 206 -6.52 11.02 4.66
N LEU A 207 -7.67 10.43 4.33
CA LEU A 207 -8.48 9.72 5.31
C LEU A 207 -7.80 8.43 5.73
N TYR A 208 -7.17 8.46 6.90
CA TYR A 208 -6.71 7.29 7.62
C TYR A 208 -7.71 6.97 8.73
N TYR A 209 -8.33 5.77 8.69
CA TYR A 209 -8.92 5.21 9.90
C TYR A 209 -7.81 4.67 10.79
N PHE A 210 -7.23 5.53 11.63
CA PHE A 210 -6.49 5.10 12.81
C PHE A 210 -7.48 4.88 13.94
N THR A 211 -7.61 3.64 14.39
CA THR A 211 -7.94 3.33 15.80
C THR A 211 -6.72 2.72 16.44
#